data_AF-A0ABD5DYA3-F1
#
_entry.id   AF-A0ABD5DYA3-F1
#
_cell.length_a   1.000
_cell.length_b   1.000
_cell.length_c   1.000
_cell.angle_alpha   90.00
_cell.angle_beta   90.00
_cell.angle_gamma   90.00
#
_symmetry.space_group_name_H-M   'P 1'
#
loop_
_entity.id
_entity.type
_entity.pdbx_description
1 polymer ?
#
loop_
_entity_poly.entity_id
_entity_poly.type
_entity_poly.pdbx_seq_one_letter_code
_entity_poly.pdbx_strand_id
1 'polypeptide(L)' 'QLIAELSQQSVEFARFWQSHDVAGHGEGYKRINHPQMGQLDLEFTSFAVEGRPDLSLLVFNPATTESQRKIHGLLQG' A
#
# COMPACT_ATOMS: atom_id res chain seq x y z
N GLN A 1 9.14 -15.95 -14.20
CA GLN A 1 7.83 -16.22 -14.82
C GLN A 1 6.84 -15.08 -14.53
N LEU A 2 6.47 -14.81 -13.28
CA LEU A 2 5.49 -13.76 -12.91
C LEU A 2 5.77 -12.36 -13.51
N ILE A 3 7.03 -11.90 -13.48
CA ILE A 3 7.39 -10.58 -14.04
C ILE A 3 7.06 -10.49 -15.53
N ALA A 4 7.31 -11.55 -16.30
CA ALA A 4 7.04 -11.58 -17.73
C ALA A 4 5.51 -11.52 -17.99
N GLU A 5 4.73 -12.27 -17.21
CA GLU A 5 3.27 -12.29 -17.31
C GLU A 5 2.66 -10.91 -16.97
N LEU A 6 3.07 -10.30 -15.85
CA LEU A 6 2.58 -8.97 -15.45
C LEU A 6 2.99 -7.87 -16.45
N SER A 7 4.19 -7.97 -17.01
CA SER A 7 4.67 -7.01 -18.03
C SER A 7 3.90 -7.14 -19.35
N GLN A 8 3.42 -8.33 -19.70
CA GLN A 8 2.56 -8.53 -20.87
C GLN A 8 1.13 -8.02 -20.64
N GLN A 9 0.63 -8.11 -19.40
CA GLN A 9 -0.74 -7.74 -19.06
C GLN A 9 -0.92 -6.25 -18.73
N SER A 10 0.15 -5.54 -18.33
CA SER A 10 0.10 -4.10 -18.04
C SER A 10 1.34 -3.38 -18.54
N VAL A 11 1.12 -2.44 -19.47
CA VAL A 11 2.16 -1.55 -19.99
C VAL A 11 2.72 -0.68 -18.87
N GLU A 12 1.88 -0.25 -17.94
CA GLU A 12 2.27 0.53 -16.76
C GLU A 12 3.19 -0.27 -15.85
N PHE A 13 2.85 -1.54 -15.57
CA PHE A 13 3.71 -2.42 -14.79
C PHE A 13 5.07 -2.59 -15.46
N ALA A 14 5.10 -2.90 -16.77
CA ALA A 14 6.35 -3.06 -17.51
C ALA A 14 7.23 -1.79 -17.42
N ARG A 15 6.62 -0.60 -17.58
CA ARG A 15 7.32 0.67 -17.49
C ARG A 15 7.91 0.91 -16.09
N PHE A 16 7.14 0.66 -15.04
CA PHE A 16 7.63 0.83 -13.67
C PHE A 16 8.68 -0.21 -13.29
N TRP A 17 8.51 -1.46 -13.70
CA TRP A 17 9.48 -2.52 -13.40
C TRP A 17 10.84 -2.25 -14.06
N GLN A 18 10.86 -1.71 -15.27
CA GLN A 18 12.09 -1.33 -15.97
C GLN A 18 12.90 -0.24 -15.25
N SER A 19 12.26 0.63 -14.46
CA SER A 19 12.98 1.68 -13.74
C SER A 19 13.77 1.14 -12.54
N HIS A 20 13.48 -0.09 -12.09
CA HIS A 20 14.11 -0.72 -10.92
C HIS A 20 14.04 0.14 -9.63
N ASP A 21 13.10 1.08 -9.56
CA ASP A 21 12.88 1.95 -8.40
C ASP A 21 12.09 1.22 -7.30
N VAL A 22 12.58 0.06 -6.89
CA VAL A 22 11.96 -0.75 -5.83
C VAL A 22 12.42 -0.19 -4.49
N ALA A 23 11.54 0.59 -3.85
CA ALA A 23 11.75 1.00 -2.47
C ALA A 23 11.67 -0.20 -1.52
N GLY A 24 12.51 -0.20 -0.48
CA GLY A 24 12.50 -1.22 0.56
C GLY A 24 11.22 -1.22 1.41
N HIS A 25 11.00 -2.30 2.15
CA HIS A 25 9.97 -2.37 3.18
C HIS A 25 10.39 -1.49 4.36
N GLY A 26 9.50 -0.58 4.79
CA GLY A 26 9.77 0.36 5.87
C GLY A 26 8.52 1.10 6.26
N GLU A 27 8.69 2.36 6.66
CA GLU A 27 7.58 3.27 6.98
C GLU A 27 7.43 4.37 5.94
N GLY A 28 6.28 5.04 5.94
CA GLY A 28 6.07 6.21 5.10
C GLY A 28 4.65 6.70 5.10
N TYR A 29 4.35 7.56 4.13
CA TYR A 29 3.05 8.20 3.97
C TYR A 29 2.41 7.83 2.63
N LYS A 30 1.11 7.58 2.64
CA LYS A 30 0.30 7.33 1.45
C LYS A 30 -0.88 8.28 1.42
N ARG A 31 -1.00 9.01 0.32
CA ARG A 31 -2.22 9.69 -0.09
C ARG A 31 -2.93 8.85 -1.12
N ILE A 32 -4.10 8.33 -0.76
CA ILE A 32 -4.88 7.41 -1.59
C ILE A 32 -6.21 8.05 -1.94
N ASN A 33 -6.58 8.00 -3.21
CA ASN A 33 -7.92 8.38 -3.66
C ASN A 33 -8.82 7.15 -3.63
N HIS A 34 -9.49 6.90 -2.50
CA HIS A 34 -10.38 5.76 -2.35
C HIS A 34 -11.70 6.00 -3.10
N PRO A 35 -12.19 5.04 -3.91
CA PRO A 35 -13.34 5.25 -4.79
C PRO A 35 -14.63 5.65 -4.05
N GLN A 36 -14.79 5.20 -2.79
CA GLN A 36 -15.99 5.51 -1.99
C GLN A 36 -15.77 6.59 -0.93
N MET A 37 -14.54 6.76 -0.43
CA MET A 37 -14.24 7.65 0.72
C MET A 37 -13.54 8.95 0.28
N GLY A 38 -13.19 9.05 -1.00
CA GLY A 38 -12.34 10.12 -1.52
C GLY A 38 -10.91 10.01 -0.98
N GLN A 39 -10.24 11.15 -0.81
CA GLN A 39 -8.87 11.18 -0.32
C GLN A 39 -8.75 10.61 1.10
N LEU A 40 -7.77 9.74 1.29
CA LEU A 40 -7.28 9.24 2.57
C LEU A 40 -5.78 9.52 2.68
N ASP A 41 -5.39 9.97 3.85
CA ASP A 41 -4.03 10.24 4.24
C ASP A 41 -3.63 9.24 5.32
N LEU A 42 -2.66 8.38 5.02
CA LEU A 42 -2.25 7.24 5.85
C LEU A 42 -0.75 7.26 6.09
N GLU A 43 -0.36 7.08 7.35
CA GLU A 43 0.98 6.58 7.67
C GLU A 43 0.97 5.06 7.57
N PHE A 44 2.06 4.48 7.08
CA PHE A 44 2.22 3.04 7.05
C PHE A 44 3.54 2.62 7.66
N THR A 45 3.57 1.43 8.26
CA THR A 45 4.79 0.79 8.75
C THR A 45 4.75 -0.69 8.43
N SER A 46 5.84 -1.20 7.87
CA SER A 46 6.04 -2.61 7.60
C SER A 46 6.94 -3.24 8.66
N PHE A 47 6.49 -4.35 9.23
CA PHE A 47 7.23 -5.14 10.22
C PHE A 47 7.51 -6.53 9.66
N ALA A 48 8.73 -7.02 9.86
CA ALA A 48 9.05 -8.43 9.63
C ALA A 48 8.45 -9.29 10.75
N VAL A 49 7.99 -10.50 10.44
CA VAL A 49 7.51 -11.45 11.44
C VAL A 49 8.66 -12.38 11.86
N GLU A 50 9.02 -12.33 13.14
CA GLU A 50 10.10 -13.15 13.66
C GLU A 50 9.82 -14.65 13.46
N GLY A 51 10.83 -15.39 12.99
CA GLY A 51 10.72 -16.81 12.66
C GLY A 51 9.91 -17.12 11.39
N ARG A 52 9.35 -16.11 10.70
CA ARG A 52 8.57 -16.24 9.48
C ARG A 52 8.98 -15.20 8.44
N PRO A 53 10.15 -15.36 7.79
CA PRO A 53 10.68 -14.38 6.82
C PRO A 53 9.82 -14.25 5.56
N ASP A 54 8.89 -15.19 5.34
CA ASP A 54 7.89 -15.17 4.29
C ASP A 54 6.67 -14.28 4.61
N LEU A 55 6.57 -13.78 5.85
CA LEU A 55 5.45 -12.95 6.30
C LEU A 55 5.91 -11.54 6.69
N SER A 56 5.05 -10.58 6.36
CA SER A 56 5.19 -9.18 6.76
C SER A 56 3.86 -8.66 7.31
N LEU A 57 3.91 -7.90 8.41
CA LEU A 57 2.77 -7.15 8.91
C LEU A 57 2.85 -5.72 8.38
N LEU A 58 1.78 -5.25 7.74
CA LEU A 58 1.66 -3.88 7.27
C LEU A 58 0.56 -3.18 8.06
N VAL A 59 0.92 -2.14 8.79
CA VAL A 59 -0.03 -1.33 9.57
C VAL A 59 -0.27 -0.03 8.82
N PHE A 60 -1.53 0.37 8.68
CA PHE A 60 -1.93 1.67 8.15
C PHE A 60 -2.66 2.46 9.23
N ASN A 61 -2.08 3.60 9.60
CA ASN A 61 -2.68 4.52 10.57
C ASN A 61 -3.23 5.74 9.84
N PRO A 62 -4.48 6.17 10.11
CA PRO A 62 -4.97 7.42 9.57
C PRO A 62 -4.12 8.59 10.07
N ALA A 63 -3.49 9.31 9.14
CA ALA A 63 -2.62 10.43 9.46
C ALA A 63 -3.40 11.72 9.78
N THR A 64 -4.72 11.71 9.57
CA THR A 64 -5.60 12.83 9.86
C THR A 64 -6.88 12.36 10.54
N THR A 65 -7.46 13.22 11.38
CA THR A 65 -8.78 12.97 12.01
C THR A 65 -9.87 12.74 10.97
N GLU A 66 -9.75 13.36 9.79
CA GLU A 66 -10.69 13.14 8.68
C GLU A 66 -10.58 11.72 8.13
N SER A 67 -9.37 11.26 7.82
CA SER A 67 -9.13 9.90 7.35
C SER A 67 -9.57 8.87 8.39
N GLN A 68 -9.32 9.13 9.68
CA GLN A 68 -9.78 8.28 10.77
C GLN A 68 -11.30 8.16 10.78
N ARG A 69 -12.01 9.28 10.66
CA ARG A 69 -13.48 9.30 10.65
C ARG A 69 -14.07 8.56 9.45
N LYS A 70 -13.48 8.74 8.26
CA LYS A 70 -13.89 8.04 7.04
C LYS A 70 -13.75 6.52 7.20
N ILE A 71 -12.59 6.07 7.70
CA ILE A 71 -12.31 4.65 7.92
C ILE A 71 -13.23 4.07 8.99
N HIS A 72 -13.43 4.78 10.11
CA HIS A 72 -14.36 4.35 11.13
C HIS A 72 -15.79 4.23 10.59
N GLY A 73 -16.23 5.15 9.74
CA GLY A 73 -17.54 5.06 9.07
C GLY A 73 -17.68 3.81 8.19
N LEU A 74 -16.63 3.44 7.45
CA LEU A 74 -16.64 2.24 6.61
C LEU A 74 -16.70 0.95 7.43
N LEU A 75 -16.00 0.87 8.56
CA LEU A 75 -15.93 -0.34 9.38
C LEU A 75 -17.23 -0.64 10.15
N GLN A 76 -18.14 0.32 10.22
CA GLN A 76 -19.40 0.22 10.97
C GLN A 76 -20.63 0.05 10.07
N GLY A 77 -20.45 0.03 8.74
CA GLY A 77 -21.48 -0.22 7.74
C GLY A 77 -21.39 -1.62 7.18
#